data_AF-A0A3B9D0P3-F1
#
_entry.id   AF-A0A3B9D0P3-F1
#
_cell.length_a   1.000
_cell.length_b   1.000
_cell.length_c   1.000
_cell.angle_alpha   90.00
_cell.angle_beta   90.00
_cell.angle_gamma   90.00
#
_symmetry.space_group_name_H-M   'P 1'
#
loop_
_entity.id
_entity.type
_entity.pdbx_description
1 polymer ?
#
loop_
_entity_poly.entity_id
_entity_poly.type
_entity_poly.pdbx_seq_one_letter_code
_entity_poly.pdbx_strand_id
1 'polypeptide(L)'
;YFGIPYSNDMDALASAPKGRAKFNDPKPEYFNVPLMRDEKIVERPANQHTITKRFTQEAVRLIRQEKGNPFFIYLAHNLPHVPLFVSENFTDVSHRGLYGDVIEEIDWSVGQILSTLRAEGLEENTLVVFTSDNGPWRVFRQQGGSSGLLRDGKGSTWEGGMREPTIFWWPGKVKPGVVMDMGSTLDLLPTFASISGSKAPADRTMDGYDLSPRLFGSGPSPRTEMYYYHGEECYAVRSGAFKAHFQTKTSYVGQKQAEVHDPPLLYHLGHDPGEEYNVAAHHADVIERLRGLKKRHEESVEAVENQLIRR
;
A
#
# COMPACT_ATOMS: atom_id res chain seq x y z
N TYR A 1 4.91 15.50 -13.22
CA TYR A 1 4.95 15.17 -11.78
C TYR A 1 4.51 16.37 -10.96
N PHE A 2 3.73 16.19 -9.89
CA PHE A 2 3.37 17.25 -8.94
C PHE A 2 3.25 16.66 -7.54
N GLY A 3 4.14 17.01 -6.62
CA GLY A 3 4.18 16.38 -5.29
C GLY A 3 5.41 16.70 -4.44
N ILE A 4 5.48 16.12 -3.24
CA ILE A 4 6.70 16.09 -2.42
C ILE A 4 7.47 14.81 -2.79
N PRO A 5 8.75 14.91 -3.18
CA PRO A 5 9.50 13.79 -3.78
C PRO A 5 9.92 12.69 -2.79
N TYR A 6 9.64 12.85 -1.50
CA TYR A 6 10.00 11.91 -0.44
C TYR A 6 9.05 12.07 0.75
N SER A 7 9.21 11.22 1.76
CA SER A 7 8.35 11.24 2.95
C SER A 7 8.38 12.61 3.63
N ASN A 8 7.21 13.07 4.05
CA ASN A 8 6.97 14.45 4.48
C ASN A 8 7.61 14.82 5.83
N ASP A 9 8.26 13.86 6.49
CA ASP A 9 9.02 14.01 7.73
C ASP A 9 10.55 14.10 7.53
N MET A 10 11.06 13.81 6.32
CA MET A 10 12.51 13.61 6.09
C MET A 10 13.36 14.89 6.09
N ASP A 11 12.76 16.07 5.90
CA ASP A 11 13.47 17.37 5.93
C ASP A 11 13.06 18.21 7.14
N ALA A 12 13.18 17.63 8.34
CA ALA A 12 12.88 18.32 9.58
C ALA A 12 13.97 19.36 9.93
N LEU A 13 13.58 20.60 10.23
CA LEU A 13 14.52 21.66 10.61
C LEU A 13 15.17 21.40 11.98
N ALA A 14 16.41 21.86 12.15
CA ALA A 14 17.13 21.76 13.42
C ALA A 14 16.43 22.51 14.58
N SER A 15 15.62 23.53 14.26
CA SER A 15 14.80 24.28 15.21
C SER A 15 13.51 23.55 15.62
N ALA A 16 13.12 22.48 14.92
CA ALA A 16 11.93 21.72 15.25
C ALA A 16 12.08 20.99 16.60
N PRO A 17 10.98 20.77 17.33
CA PRO A 17 11.00 19.97 18.55
C PRO A 17 11.62 18.59 18.32
N LYS A 18 12.42 18.10 19.28
CA LYS A 18 13.13 16.83 19.15
C LYS A 18 12.20 15.62 19.31
N GLY A 19 12.57 14.52 18.66
CA GLY A 19 11.92 13.22 18.82
C GLY A 19 10.44 13.28 18.47
N ARG A 20 9.59 12.81 19.39
CA ARG A 20 8.16 12.65 19.17
C ARG A 20 7.38 13.97 19.21
N ALA A 21 7.92 15.00 19.86
CA ALA A 21 7.20 16.26 20.08
C ALA A 21 6.74 16.92 18.77
N LYS A 22 7.59 16.92 17.73
CA LYS A 22 7.27 17.51 16.41
C LYS A 22 6.18 16.76 15.63
N PHE A 23 5.84 15.54 16.02
CA PHE A 23 4.74 14.77 15.41
C PHE A 23 3.45 14.89 16.23
N ASN A 24 3.56 15.13 17.53
CA ASN A 24 2.40 15.27 18.42
C ASN A 24 1.63 16.57 18.20
N ASP A 25 2.36 17.67 17.95
CA ASP A 25 1.83 18.98 17.54
C ASP A 25 2.57 19.41 16.27
N PRO A 26 2.25 18.80 15.10
CA PRO A 26 3.00 19.05 13.88
C PRO A 26 2.67 20.43 13.32
N LYS A 27 3.71 21.18 12.96
CA LYS A 27 3.57 22.47 12.28
C LYS A 27 4.31 22.44 10.95
N PRO A 28 3.76 23.03 9.87
CA PRO A 28 4.43 23.04 8.57
C PRO A 28 5.85 23.62 8.64
N GLU A 29 6.08 24.61 9.51
CA GLU A 29 7.38 25.26 9.68
C GLU A 29 8.45 24.34 10.27
N TYR A 30 8.08 23.18 10.82
CA TYR A 30 9.04 22.19 11.32
C TYR A 30 9.69 21.38 10.18
N PHE A 31 9.12 21.40 8.99
CA PHE A 31 9.51 20.54 7.88
C PHE A 31 9.74 21.37 6.62
N ASN A 32 11.00 21.45 6.17
CA ASN A 32 11.40 22.24 5.01
C ASN A 32 11.20 21.52 3.66
N VAL A 33 10.18 20.67 3.59
CA VAL A 33 9.91 19.83 2.43
C VAL A 33 9.47 20.66 1.21
N PRO A 34 9.94 20.34 -0.01
CA PRO A 34 9.55 21.05 -1.21
C PRO A 34 8.25 20.50 -1.79
N LEU A 35 7.41 21.38 -2.34
CA LEU A 35 6.42 20.99 -3.34
C LEU A 35 7.05 21.21 -4.71
N MET A 36 7.03 20.18 -5.54
CA MET A 36 7.63 20.20 -6.87
C MET A 36 6.57 20.11 -7.96
N ARG A 37 6.86 20.75 -9.09
CA ARG A 37 6.23 20.48 -10.38
C ARG A 37 7.33 20.08 -11.35
N ASP A 38 7.26 18.84 -11.82
CA ASP A 38 8.32 18.20 -12.57
C ASP A 38 9.65 18.33 -11.81
N GLU A 39 10.66 18.96 -12.40
CA GLU A 39 11.98 19.15 -11.78
C GLU A 39 12.11 20.46 -10.99
N LYS A 40 11.05 21.29 -10.93
CA LYS A 40 11.10 22.63 -10.33
C LYS A 40 10.43 22.66 -8.96
N ILE A 41 11.09 23.27 -7.99
CA ILE A 41 10.48 23.62 -6.71
C ILE A 41 9.52 24.79 -6.94
N VAL A 42 8.25 24.61 -6.60
CA VAL A 42 7.23 25.65 -6.70
C VAL A 42 6.87 26.27 -5.35
N GLU A 43 7.18 25.58 -4.25
CA GLU A 43 6.96 26.06 -2.88
C GLU A 43 7.89 25.34 -1.89
N ARG A 44 8.50 26.08 -0.94
CA ARG A 44 9.32 25.53 0.14
C ARG A 44 9.39 26.50 1.33
N PRO A 45 9.03 26.10 2.57
CA PRO A 45 8.40 24.82 2.91
C PRO A 45 7.02 24.70 2.25
N ALA A 46 6.65 23.49 1.84
CA ALA A 46 5.29 23.22 1.37
C ALA A 46 4.30 23.35 2.53
N ASN A 47 3.18 24.04 2.30
CA ASN A 47 2.06 24.06 3.23
C ASN A 47 1.34 22.71 3.20
N GLN A 48 1.74 21.83 4.12
CA GLN A 48 1.27 20.44 4.18
C GLN A 48 -0.23 20.33 4.51
N HIS A 49 -0.85 21.33 5.14
CA HIS A 49 -2.32 21.37 5.35
C HIS A 49 -3.11 21.42 4.05
N THR A 50 -2.49 21.81 2.94
CA THR A 50 -3.19 21.96 1.66
C THR A 50 -2.93 20.83 0.68
N ILE A 51 -2.09 19.86 1.04
CA ILE A 51 -1.46 19.00 0.04
C ILE A 51 -2.43 17.97 -0.55
N THR A 52 -3.30 17.39 0.28
CA THR A 52 -4.37 16.48 -0.20
C THR A 52 -5.23 17.21 -1.22
N LYS A 53 -5.79 18.37 -0.84
CA LYS A 53 -6.60 19.21 -1.72
C LYS A 53 -5.88 19.59 -3.02
N ARG A 54 -4.60 19.98 -2.98
CA ARG A 54 -3.85 20.36 -4.19
C ARG A 54 -3.61 19.16 -5.11
N PHE A 55 -3.35 17.98 -4.55
CA PHE A 55 -3.23 16.75 -5.36
C PHE A 55 -4.57 16.37 -5.98
N THR A 56 -5.68 16.46 -5.24
CA THR A 56 -7.04 16.26 -5.75
C THR A 56 -7.33 17.20 -6.92
N GLN A 57 -7.02 18.49 -6.75
CA GLN A 57 -7.23 19.50 -7.79
C GLN A 57 -6.40 19.22 -9.05
N GLU A 58 -5.16 18.78 -8.90
CA GLU A 58 -4.31 18.41 -10.05
C GLU A 58 -4.86 17.18 -10.78
N ALA A 59 -5.32 16.16 -10.04
CA ALA A 59 -5.95 14.97 -10.63
C ALA A 59 -7.23 15.33 -11.39
N VAL A 60 -8.13 16.12 -10.79
CA VAL A 60 -9.36 16.61 -11.44
C VAL A 60 -9.05 17.44 -12.68
N ARG A 61 -8.03 18.31 -12.61
CA ARG A 61 -7.56 19.12 -13.75
C ARG A 61 -7.10 18.22 -14.91
N LEU A 62 -6.31 17.19 -14.63
CA LEU A 62 -5.82 16.24 -15.63
C LEU A 62 -6.95 15.43 -16.27
N ILE A 63 -7.90 14.93 -15.48
CA ILE A 63 -9.08 14.20 -15.99
C ILE A 63 -9.85 15.05 -17.00
N ARG A 64 -10.11 16.32 -16.66
CA ARG A 64 -10.84 17.25 -17.55
C ARG A 64 -10.05 17.58 -18.81
N GLN A 65 -8.74 17.76 -18.69
CA GLN A 65 -7.87 18.06 -19.82
C GLN A 65 -7.74 16.88 -20.78
N GLU A 66 -7.64 15.67 -20.24
CA GLU A 66 -7.39 14.45 -21.02
C GLU A 66 -8.66 13.67 -21.38
N LYS A 67 -9.87 14.23 -21.20
CA LYS A 67 -11.12 13.51 -21.46
C LYS A 67 -11.29 12.97 -22.89
N GLY A 68 -10.52 13.47 -23.84
CA GLY A 68 -10.48 12.97 -25.22
C GLY A 68 -9.41 11.89 -25.49
N ASN A 69 -8.54 11.60 -24.52
CA ASN A 69 -7.40 10.69 -24.65
C ASN A 69 -7.42 9.63 -23.53
N PRO A 70 -6.81 8.45 -23.74
CA PRO A 70 -6.47 7.57 -22.64
C PRO A 70 -5.49 8.27 -21.69
N PHE A 71 -5.73 8.19 -20.37
CA PHE A 71 -4.85 8.76 -19.36
C PHE A 71 -4.49 7.73 -18.28
N PHE A 72 -3.35 7.96 -17.63
CA PHE A 72 -2.93 7.24 -16.43
C PHE A 72 -2.57 8.26 -15.35
N ILE A 73 -3.26 8.17 -14.21
CA ILE A 73 -3.02 9.04 -13.04
C ILE A 73 -2.59 8.16 -11.88
N TYR A 74 -1.34 8.32 -11.46
CA TYR A 74 -0.84 7.76 -10.21
C TYR A 74 -0.92 8.84 -9.11
N LEU A 75 -1.93 8.73 -8.25
CA LEU A 75 -2.16 9.64 -7.14
C LEU A 75 -1.66 9.00 -5.83
N ALA A 76 -0.40 9.28 -5.49
CA ALA A 76 0.19 8.87 -4.22
C ALA A 76 0.06 10.02 -3.21
N HIS A 77 -0.99 10.00 -2.39
CA HIS A 77 -1.08 10.93 -1.26
C HIS A 77 0.07 10.68 -0.27
N ASN A 78 0.69 11.75 0.23
CA ASN A 78 1.70 11.63 1.28
C ASN A 78 1.07 11.25 2.62
N LEU A 79 -0.15 11.70 2.84
CA LEU A 79 -0.96 11.39 4.00
C LEU A 79 -1.66 10.03 3.76
N PRO A 80 -1.89 9.21 4.80
CA PRO A 80 -1.84 9.52 6.23
C PRO A 80 -0.48 9.24 6.89
N HIS A 81 0.63 9.30 6.15
CA HIS A 81 1.95 9.26 6.79
C HIS A 81 2.10 10.46 7.73
N VAL A 82 2.78 10.20 8.84
CA VAL A 82 3.07 11.17 9.89
C VAL A 82 4.29 12.02 9.52
N PRO A 83 4.36 13.31 9.86
CA PRO A 83 3.38 14.13 10.59
C PRO A 83 2.05 14.29 9.83
N LEU A 84 0.96 14.33 10.60
CA LEU A 84 -0.39 14.49 10.05
C LEU A 84 -0.70 15.96 9.85
N PHE A 85 -1.23 16.31 8.70
CA PHE A 85 -1.75 17.64 8.39
C PHE A 85 -3.08 17.49 7.68
N VAL A 86 -4.02 18.37 7.98
CA VAL A 86 -5.35 18.36 7.38
C VAL A 86 -5.76 19.79 7.01
N SER A 87 -6.55 19.95 5.95
CA SER A 87 -7.10 21.27 5.62
C SER A 87 -8.19 21.70 6.60
N GLU A 88 -8.41 23.02 6.72
CA GLU A 88 -9.31 23.64 7.69
C GLU A 88 -10.73 23.05 7.69
N ASN A 89 -11.25 22.66 6.53
CA ASN A 89 -12.59 22.08 6.39
C ASN A 89 -12.74 20.68 7.01
N PHE A 90 -11.63 20.03 7.35
CA PHE A 90 -11.59 18.67 7.88
C PHE A 90 -10.97 18.62 9.28
N THR A 91 -10.68 19.76 9.92
CA THR A 91 -10.23 19.79 11.30
C THR A 91 -11.37 19.42 12.25
N ASP A 92 -11.14 18.47 13.15
CA ASP A 92 -12.07 18.02 14.19
C ASP A 92 -13.43 17.52 13.65
N VAL A 93 -13.44 16.92 12.45
CA VAL A 93 -14.66 16.36 11.83
C VAL A 93 -14.84 14.88 12.14
N SER A 94 -13.76 14.17 12.45
CA SER A 94 -13.77 12.73 12.70
C SER A 94 -13.70 12.41 14.19
N HIS A 95 -14.52 11.45 14.62
CA HIS A 95 -14.43 10.88 15.97
C HIS A 95 -13.10 10.19 16.29
N ARG A 96 -12.26 9.94 15.27
CA ARG A 96 -10.94 9.33 15.42
C ARG A 96 -9.82 10.37 15.53
N GLY A 97 -10.17 11.63 15.78
CA GLY A 97 -9.24 12.75 15.89
C GLY A 97 -8.46 13.00 14.60
N LEU A 98 -7.30 13.63 14.72
CA LEU A 98 -6.51 14.10 13.57
C LEU A 98 -6.19 13.00 12.51
N TYR A 99 -5.97 11.75 12.92
CA TYR A 99 -5.80 10.68 11.93
C TYR A 99 -7.09 10.43 11.15
N GLY A 100 -8.24 10.42 11.83
CA GLY A 100 -9.54 10.32 11.19
C GLY A 100 -9.80 11.47 10.23
N ASP A 101 -9.54 12.71 10.66
CA ASP A 101 -9.67 13.92 9.85
C ASP A 101 -8.90 13.82 8.52
N VAL A 102 -7.67 13.31 8.58
CA VAL A 102 -6.86 13.05 7.38
C VAL A 102 -7.50 12.00 6.47
N ILE A 103 -8.07 10.92 7.04
CA ILE A 103 -8.76 9.90 6.26
C ILE A 103 -10.04 10.46 5.62
N GLU A 104 -10.81 11.30 6.33
CA GLU A 104 -11.99 11.98 5.78
C GLU A 104 -11.62 12.90 4.60
N GLU A 105 -10.48 13.60 4.67
CA GLU A 105 -10.00 14.42 3.55
C GLU A 105 -9.55 13.58 2.35
N ILE A 106 -8.94 12.41 2.58
CA ILE A 106 -8.60 11.45 1.51
C ILE A 106 -9.88 10.85 0.90
N ASP A 107 -10.87 10.49 1.71
CA ASP A 107 -12.17 10.01 1.22
C ASP A 107 -12.87 11.06 0.35
N TRP A 108 -12.90 12.32 0.82
CA TRP A 108 -13.37 13.44 0.02
C TRP A 108 -12.62 13.58 -1.31
N SER A 109 -11.28 13.45 -1.29
CA SER A 109 -10.44 13.50 -2.50
C SER A 109 -10.87 12.45 -3.53
N VAL A 110 -11.06 11.20 -3.09
CA VAL A 110 -11.58 10.12 -3.94
C VAL A 110 -12.98 10.46 -4.46
N GLY A 111 -13.85 11.01 -3.61
CA GLY A 111 -15.18 11.49 -4.00
C GLY A 111 -15.16 12.55 -5.09
N GLN A 112 -14.22 13.50 -5.05
CA GLN A 112 -14.06 14.53 -6.09
C GLN A 112 -13.61 13.91 -7.43
N ILE A 113 -12.71 12.94 -7.40
CA ILE A 113 -12.21 12.24 -8.59
C ILE A 113 -13.36 11.46 -9.24
N LEU A 114 -14.05 10.62 -8.48
CA LEU A 114 -15.18 9.83 -8.98
C LEU A 114 -16.28 10.73 -9.53
N SER A 115 -16.64 11.81 -8.82
CA SER A 115 -17.65 12.77 -9.28
C SER A 115 -17.25 13.45 -10.59
N THR A 116 -15.96 13.78 -10.76
CA THR A 116 -15.45 14.36 -12.01
C THR A 116 -15.54 13.36 -13.16
N LEU A 117 -15.18 12.09 -12.93
CA LEU A 117 -15.32 11.05 -13.96
C LEU A 117 -16.77 10.88 -14.42
N ARG A 118 -17.76 10.96 -13.50
CA ARG A 118 -19.18 10.94 -13.88
C ARG A 118 -19.58 12.16 -14.69
N ALA A 119 -19.20 13.36 -14.20
CA ALA A 119 -19.58 14.63 -14.82
C ALA A 119 -19.02 14.78 -16.25
N GLU A 120 -17.83 14.23 -16.52
CA GLU A 120 -17.23 14.23 -17.85
C GLU A 120 -17.63 13.01 -18.70
N GLY A 121 -18.51 12.12 -18.21
CA GLY A 121 -18.98 10.95 -18.95
C GLY A 121 -17.92 9.84 -19.14
N LEU A 122 -16.95 9.75 -18.25
CA LEU A 122 -15.78 8.85 -18.35
C LEU A 122 -15.87 7.60 -17.47
N GLU A 123 -16.89 7.50 -16.61
CA GLU A 123 -16.96 6.45 -15.58
C GLU A 123 -17.00 5.02 -16.15
N GLU A 124 -17.71 4.78 -17.25
CA GLU A 124 -17.76 3.44 -17.88
C GLU A 124 -16.49 3.08 -18.67
N ASN A 125 -15.57 4.03 -18.85
CA ASN A 125 -14.30 3.85 -19.56
C ASN A 125 -13.07 4.12 -18.68
N THR A 126 -13.23 4.12 -17.36
CA THR A 126 -12.14 4.39 -16.41
C THR A 126 -12.09 3.33 -15.33
N LEU A 127 -10.96 2.65 -15.21
CA LEU A 127 -10.63 1.85 -14.03
C LEU A 127 -10.06 2.75 -12.93
N VAL A 128 -10.66 2.73 -11.75
CA VAL A 128 -10.09 3.31 -10.53
C VAL A 128 -9.68 2.19 -9.59
N VAL A 129 -8.43 2.26 -9.10
CA VAL A 129 -7.91 1.33 -8.08
C VAL A 129 -7.49 2.14 -6.86
N PHE A 130 -8.00 1.76 -5.69
CA PHE A 130 -7.60 2.32 -4.40
C PHE A 130 -6.90 1.24 -3.59
N THR A 131 -5.71 1.53 -3.07
CA THR A 131 -4.95 0.62 -2.18
C THR A 131 -3.98 1.40 -1.28
N SER A 132 -3.33 0.70 -0.35
CA SER A 132 -2.21 1.23 0.45
C SER A 132 -0.87 0.57 0.07
N ASP A 133 0.24 1.17 0.49
CA ASP A 133 1.61 0.71 0.24
C ASP A 133 2.08 -0.31 1.30
N ASN A 134 1.60 -0.18 2.54
CA ASN A 134 1.89 -1.04 3.67
C ASN A 134 0.86 -0.86 4.80
N GLY A 135 0.87 -1.78 5.75
CA GLY A 135 0.06 -1.71 6.95
C GLY A 135 0.35 -0.49 7.84
N PRO A 136 -0.46 -0.27 8.89
CA PRO A 136 -0.42 0.93 9.70
C PRO A 136 0.85 1.04 10.56
N TRP A 137 1.35 2.26 10.74
CA TRP A 137 2.46 2.52 11.66
C TRP A 137 2.00 2.62 13.12
N ARG A 138 1.71 1.46 13.72
CA ARG A 138 1.03 1.34 15.03
C ARG A 138 1.74 2.00 16.20
N VAL A 139 3.06 2.20 16.13
CA VAL A 139 3.82 2.90 17.17
C VAL A 139 3.41 4.36 17.33
N PHE A 140 2.75 4.94 16.32
CA PHE A 140 2.17 6.28 16.38
C PHE A 140 0.80 6.33 17.08
N ARG A 141 0.28 5.21 17.58
CA ARG A 141 -0.96 5.09 18.38
C ARG A 141 -2.14 5.80 17.71
N GLN A 142 -2.69 6.84 18.33
CA GLN A 142 -3.83 7.62 17.82
C GLN A 142 -3.52 8.33 16.49
N GLN A 143 -2.23 8.56 16.19
CA GLN A 143 -1.78 9.11 14.91
C GLN A 143 -1.38 8.02 13.91
N GLY A 144 -1.59 6.74 14.23
CA GLY A 144 -1.37 5.61 13.35
C GLY A 144 -2.69 4.99 12.89
N GLY A 145 -2.64 4.24 11.79
CA GLY A 145 -3.75 3.45 11.28
C GLY A 145 -4.12 2.26 12.18
N SER A 146 -5.12 1.49 11.76
CA SER A 146 -5.53 0.24 12.40
C SER A 146 -5.40 -0.91 11.42
N SER A 147 -4.91 -2.07 11.89
CA SER A 147 -4.84 -3.31 11.12
C SER A 147 -6.12 -4.15 11.29
N GLY A 148 -7.10 -3.63 12.03
CA GLY A 148 -8.30 -4.37 12.39
C GLY A 148 -7.97 -5.63 13.19
N LEU A 149 -8.49 -6.76 12.75
CA LEU A 149 -8.21 -8.09 13.31
C LEU A 149 -6.83 -8.65 12.97
N LEU A 150 -6.10 -8.03 12.04
CA LEU A 150 -4.84 -8.56 11.54
C LEU A 150 -3.68 -8.25 12.49
N ARG A 151 -2.74 -9.18 12.57
CA ARG A 151 -1.59 -9.09 13.48
C ARG A 151 -0.55 -8.07 13.02
N ASP A 152 -0.07 -7.30 13.98
CA ASP A 152 1.01 -6.31 13.84
C ASP A 152 0.71 -5.17 12.83
N GLY A 153 1.73 -4.65 12.12
CA GLY A 153 1.66 -3.43 11.31
C GLY A 153 2.92 -3.18 10.48
N LYS A 154 3.09 -1.94 10.00
CA LYS A 154 4.21 -1.49 9.14
C LYS A 154 5.56 -2.07 9.57
N GLY A 155 6.31 -2.62 8.62
CA GLY A 155 7.66 -3.14 8.86
C GLY A 155 7.73 -4.60 9.32
N SER A 156 6.59 -5.27 9.50
CA SER A 156 6.52 -6.71 9.77
C SER A 156 5.93 -7.48 8.59
N THR A 157 6.17 -8.80 8.55
CA THR A 157 5.59 -9.72 7.56
C THR A 157 4.34 -10.45 8.05
N TRP A 158 3.79 -10.04 9.20
CA TRP A 158 2.44 -10.43 9.65
C TRP A 158 1.38 -9.83 8.74
N GLU A 159 0.16 -10.39 8.74
CA GLU A 159 -0.89 -9.94 7.83
C GLU A 159 -1.23 -8.45 8.00
N GLY A 160 -1.16 -7.90 9.21
CA GLY A 160 -1.41 -6.48 9.44
C GLY A 160 -0.33 -5.56 8.90
N GLY A 161 0.83 -6.07 8.47
CA GLY A 161 1.90 -5.28 7.85
C GLY A 161 1.87 -5.21 6.33
N MET A 162 1.22 -6.18 5.66
CA MET A 162 1.28 -6.35 4.19
C MET A 162 -0.05 -6.74 3.52
N ARG A 163 -1.15 -6.90 4.27
CA ARG A 163 -2.49 -7.11 3.71
C ARG A 163 -3.27 -5.80 3.76
N GLU A 164 -3.46 -5.20 2.59
CA GLU A 164 -3.99 -3.85 2.46
C GLU A 164 -5.47 -3.82 2.02
N PRO A 165 -6.22 -2.76 2.36
CA PRO A 165 -7.52 -2.53 1.73
C PRO A 165 -7.31 -2.31 0.23
N THR A 166 -8.11 -2.95 -0.61
CA THR A 166 -8.04 -2.74 -2.06
C THR A 166 -9.44 -2.73 -2.67
N ILE A 167 -9.72 -1.71 -3.48
CA ILE A 167 -10.98 -1.54 -4.20
C ILE A 167 -10.69 -1.34 -5.68
N PHE A 168 -11.34 -2.14 -6.53
CA PHE A 168 -11.40 -1.91 -7.97
C PHE A 168 -12.79 -1.39 -8.33
N TRP A 169 -12.85 -0.25 -9.02
CA TRP A 169 -14.09 0.39 -9.43
C TRP A 169 -14.05 0.66 -10.94
N TRP A 170 -15.01 0.08 -11.67
CA TRP A 170 -15.20 0.32 -13.10
C TRP A 170 -16.65 -0.02 -13.50
N PRO A 171 -17.56 0.97 -13.48
CA PRO A 171 -18.95 0.80 -13.91
C PRO A 171 -19.06 0.12 -15.29
N GLY A 172 -20.00 -0.81 -15.41
CA GLY A 172 -20.22 -1.58 -16.64
C GLY A 172 -19.21 -2.68 -16.94
N LYS A 173 -18.06 -2.74 -16.24
CA LYS A 173 -17.01 -3.76 -16.45
C LYS A 173 -16.78 -4.65 -15.23
N VAL A 174 -16.62 -4.04 -14.04
CA VAL A 174 -16.41 -4.75 -12.78
C VAL A 174 -17.75 -4.91 -12.07
N LYS A 175 -18.14 -6.15 -11.76
CA LYS A 175 -19.38 -6.44 -11.01
C LYS A 175 -19.20 -6.09 -9.53
N PRO A 176 -20.17 -5.42 -8.89
CA PRO A 176 -20.14 -5.21 -7.44
C PRO A 176 -20.07 -6.54 -6.67
N GLY A 177 -19.16 -6.63 -5.71
CA GLY A 177 -19.02 -7.82 -4.87
C GLY A 177 -17.77 -7.80 -4.01
N VAL A 178 -17.67 -8.80 -3.13
CA VAL A 178 -16.48 -9.06 -2.32
C VAL A 178 -15.73 -10.23 -2.95
N VAL A 179 -14.42 -10.09 -3.10
CA VAL A 179 -13.52 -11.10 -3.67
C VAL A 179 -12.58 -11.59 -2.58
N MET A 180 -12.50 -12.91 -2.40
CA MET A 180 -11.60 -13.56 -1.44
C MET A 180 -10.36 -14.15 -2.10
N ASP A 181 -10.27 -14.07 -3.43
CA ASP A 181 -9.12 -14.49 -4.21
C ASP A 181 -7.88 -13.66 -3.83
N MET A 182 -6.69 -14.24 -4.00
CA MET A 182 -5.44 -13.55 -3.69
C MET A 182 -5.10 -12.53 -4.78
N GLY A 183 -4.55 -11.39 -4.38
CA GLY A 183 -3.97 -10.37 -5.25
C GLY A 183 -2.79 -9.69 -4.55
N SER A 184 -1.98 -8.97 -5.32
CA SER A 184 -0.83 -8.20 -4.87
C SER A 184 -0.71 -6.90 -5.66
N THR A 185 -0.10 -5.88 -5.09
CA THR A 185 0.26 -4.65 -5.84
C THR A 185 1.20 -4.94 -7.01
N LEU A 186 1.96 -6.03 -6.94
CA LEU A 186 2.78 -6.56 -8.06
C LEU A 186 1.95 -6.86 -9.31
N ASP A 187 0.66 -7.19 -9.13
CA ASP A 187 -0.25 -7.57 -10.20
C ASP A 187 -0.79 -6.38 -10.99
N LEU A 188 -0.65 -5.15 -10.47
CA LEU A 188 -1.21 -3.96 -11.11
C LEU A 188 -0.59 -3.71 -12.48
N LEU A 189 0.73 -3.84 -12.61
CA LEU A 189 1.42 -3.62 -13.89
C LEU A 189 0.94 -4.57 -15.02
N PRO A 190 1.00 -5.91 -14.86
CA PRO A 190 0.50 -6.82 -15.90
C PRO A 190 -1.00 -6.68 -16.14
N THR A 191 -1.80 -6.42 -15.10
CA THR A 191 -3.24 -6.15 -15.24
C THR A 191 -3.50 -4.90 -16.08
N PHE A 192 -2.80 -3.79 -15.82
CA PHE A 192 -2.95 -2.56 -16.59
C PHE A 192 -2.46 -2.72 -18.03
N ALA A 193 -1.36 -3.45 -18.25
CA ALA A 193 -0.87 -3.76 -19.58
C ALA A 193 -1.92 -4.54 -20.40
N SER A 194 -2.51 -5.58 -19.80
CA SER A 194 -3.59 -6.37 -20.40
C SER A 194 -4.80 -5.49 -20.78
N ILE A 195 -5.27 -4.67 -19.83
CA ILE A 195 -6.43 -3.78 -20.03
C ILE A 195 -6.18 -2.73 -21.13
N SER A 196 -4.98 -2.16 -21.20
CA SER A 196 -4.65 -1.13 -22.19
C SER A 196 -4.26 -1.70 -23.56
N GLY A 197 -4.16 -3.03 -23.71
CA GLY A 197 -3.61 -3.67 -24.90
C GLY A 197 -2.09 -3.49 -25.05
N SER A 198 -1.41 -3.04 -24.01
CA SER A 198 0.06 -2.93 -23.95
C SER A 198 0.69 -4.28 -23.62
N LYS A 199 2.00 -4.39 -23.78
CA LYS A 199 2.76 -5.59 -23.38
C LYS A 199 3.55 -5.31 -22.11
N ALA A 200 3.43 -6.19 -21.12
CA ALA A 200 4.38 -6.21 -20.00
C ALA A 200 5.80 -6.54 -20.53
N PRO A 201 6.87 -6.14 -19.81
CA PRO A 201 8.23 -6.51 -20.15
C PRO A 201 8.37 -8.03 -20.30
N ALA A 202 9.02 -8.46 -21.39
CA ALA A 202 9.26 -9.87 -21.70
C ALA A 202 10.75 -10.26 -21.58
N ASP A 203 11.60 -9.30 -21.22
CA ASP A 203 13.05 -9.45 -21.04
C ASP A 203 13.43 -9.91 -19.62
N ARG A 204 12.45 -10.10 -18.74
CA ARG A 204 12.62 -10.48 -17.34
C ARG A 204 11.43 -11.28 -16.84
N THR A 205 11.66 -12.05 -15.78
CA THR A 205 10.57 -12.66 -15.01
C THR A 205 9.78 -11.57 -14.28
N MET A 206 8.46 -11.66 -14.36
CA MET A 206 7.54 -10.77 -13.65
C MET A 206 6.90 -11.52 -12.49
N ASP A 207 6.90 -10.95 -11.29
CA ASP A 207 6.25 -11.53 -10.10
C ASP A 207 4.73 -11.29 -10.05
N GLY A 208 4.25 -10.39 -10.90
CA GLY A 208 2.85 -10.01 -11.04
C GLY A 208 2.10 -10.87 -12.05
N TYR A 209 0.79 -11.01 -11.84
CA TYR A 209 -0.13 -11.70 -12.74
C TYR A 209 -1.23 -10.77 -13.25
N ASP A 210 -1.81 -11.08 -14.40
CA ASP A 210 -2.98 -10.36 -14.90
C ASP A 210 -4.25 -10.77 -14.11
N LEU A 211 -4.83 -9.84 -13.35
CA LEU A 211 -6.07 -10.04 -12.59
C LEU A 211 -7.33 -9.83 -13.42
N SER A 212 -7.22 -9.45 -14.69
CA SER A 212 -8.37 -9.23 -15.59
C SER A 212 -9.36 -10.41 -15.63
N PRO A 213 -8.94 -11.70 -15.55
CA PRO A 213 -9.90 -12.79 -15.53
C PRO A 213 -10.85 -12.73 -14.34
N ARG A 214 -10.32 -12.34 -13.17
CA ARG A 214 -11.12 -12.17 -11.97
C ARG A 214 -11.96 -10.90 -12.01
N LEU A 215 -11.39 -9.79 -12.46
CA LEU A 215 -12.08 -8.50 -12.50
C LEU A 215 -13.28 -8.51 -13.46
N PHE A 216 -13.16 -9.19 -14.60
CA PHE A 216 -14.21 -9.24 -15.63
C PHE A 216 -15.03 -10.53 -15.63
N GLY A 217 -14.79 -11.42 -14.66
CA GLY A 217 -15.62 -12.59 -14.41
C GLY A 217 -15.44 -13.73 -15.42
N SER A 218 -14.28 -13.84 -16.07
CA SER A 218 -13.93 -14.98 -16.93
C SER A 218 -13.18 -16.09 -16.18
N GLY A 219 -12.75 -15.86 -14.93
CA GLY A 219 -12.10 -16.87 -14.11
C GLY A 219 -11.74 -16.41 -12.69
N PRO A 220 -11.10 -17.25 -11.87
CA PRO A 220 -10.51 -16.84 -10.60
C PRO A 220 -9.24 -16.01 -10.80
N SER A 221 -8.72 -15.42 -9.72
CA SER A 221 -7.36 -14.86 -9.74
C SER A 221 -6.34 -15.96 -10.10
N PRO A 222 -5.38 -15.69 -11.00
CA PRO A 222 -4.27 -16.60 -11.26
C PRO A 222 -3.28 -16.66 -10.09
N ARG A 223 -3.29 -15.67 -9.18
CA ARG A 223 -2.37 -15.65 -8.04
C ARG A 223 -2.81 -16.68 -6.99
N THR A 224 -1.97 -17.69 -6.78
CA THR A 224 -2.16 -18.73 -5.76
C THR A 224 -1.18 -18.59 -4.59
N GLU A 225 -0.15 -17.76 -4.75
CA GLU A 225 1.00 -17.67 -3.86
C GLU A 225 1.43 -16.23 -3.60
N MET A 226 1.99 -16.00 -2.41
CA MET A 226 2.59 -14.73 -2.01
C MET A 226 3.83 -14.97 -1.15
N TYR A 227 4.88 -14.20 -1.41
CA TYR A 227 6.17 -14.27 -0.74
C TYR A 227 6.40 -12.95 0.01
N TYR A 228 6.73 -13.03 1.30
CA TYR A 228 6.78 -11.88 2.21
C TYR A 228 8.23 -11.65 2.61
N TYR A 229 8.80 -10.56 2.12
CA TYR A 229 10.20 -10.19 2.36
C TYR A 229 10.33 -9.20 3.51
N HIS A 230 11.40 -9.36 4.30
CA HIS A 230 11.91 -8.35 5.21
C HIS A 230 13.38 -8.09 4.87
N GLY A 231 13.65 -6.94 4.25
CA GLY A 231 14.98 -6.69 3.67
C GLY A 231 15.27 -7.67 2.54
N GLU A 232 16.40 -8.38 2.63
CA GLU A 232 16.87 -9.31 1.59
C GLU A 232 16.34 -10.75 1.78
N GLU A 233 15.60 -11.01 2.86
CA GLU A 233 15.21 -12.36 3.26
C GLU A 233 13.71 -12.62 3.11
N CYS A 234 13.36 -13.78 2.56
CA CYS A 234 11.97 -14.25 2.50
C CYS A 234 11.54 -14.86 3.85
N TYR A 235 10.76 -14.11 4.63
CA TYR A 235 10.36 -14.49 5.99
C TYR A 235 9.15 -15.41 6.01
N ALA A 236 8.20 -15.21 5.10
CA ALA A 236 6.98 -16.01 5.05
C ALA A 236 6.53 -16.31 3.62
N VAL A 237 5.82 -17.42 3.46
CA VAL A 237 5.19 -17.84 2.20
C VAL A 237 3.74 -18.22 2.46
N ARG A 238 2.84 -17.71 1.62
CA ARG A 238 1.42 -18.09 1.60
C ARG A 238 1.10 -18.86 0.34
N SER A 239 0.36 -19.96 0.48
CA SER A 239 -0.24 -20.69 -0.64
C SER A 239 -1.68 -21.06 -0.28
N GLY A 240 -2.64 -20.51 -1.04
CA GLY A 240 -4.06 -20.58 -0.71
C GLY A 240 -4.37 -19.98 0.67
N ALA A 241 -5.01 -20.75 1.54
CA ALA A 241 -5.38 -20.33 2.89
C ALA A 241 -4.26 -20.43 3.92
N PHE A 242 -3.16 -21.13 3.62
CA PHE A 242 -2.09 -21.39 4.56
C PHE A 242 -0.93 -20.42 4.37
N LYS A 243 -0.39 -19.90 5.48
CA LYS A 243 0.81 -19.07 5.51
C LYS A 243 1.80 -19.61 6.52
N ALA A 244 3.03 -19.86 6.08
CA ALA A 244 4.14 -20.30 6.90
C ALA A 244 5.12 -19.15 7.13
N HIS A 245 5.49 -18.91 8.39
CA HIS A 245 6.57 -18.01 8.79
C HIS A 245 7.82 -18.83 9.14
N PHE A 246 8.86 -18.67 8.33
CA PHE A 246 10.19 -19.24 8.55
C PHE A 246 11.03 -18.36 9.47
N GLN A 247 10.79 -17.06 9.39
CA GLN A 247 11.33 -16.08 10.31
C GLN A 247 10.21 -15.13 10.74
N THR A 248 10.27 -14.67 11.98
CA THR A 248 9.37 -13.64 12.48
C THR A 248 10.14 -12.48 13.08
N LYS A 249 9.67 -11.27 12.79
CA LYS A 249 10.10 -10.05 13.46
C LYS A 249 8.88 -9.16 13.61
N THR A 250 8.61 -8.69 14.82
CA THR A 250 7.57 -7.68 15.04
C THR A 250 7.96 -6.35 14.38
N SER A 251 7.02 -5.42 14.28
CA SER A 251 7.21 -4.12 13.63
C SER A 251 8.32 -3.24 14.24
N TYR A 252 8.01 -2.06 14.74
CA TYR A 252 9.02 -1.13 15.30
C TYR A 252 9.12 -1.27 16.83
N VAL A 253 8.42 -2.22 17.42
CA VAL A 253 8.38 -2.52 18.86
C VAL A 253 8.43 -4.02 19.08
N GLY A 254 9.03 -4.45 20.19
CA GLY A 254 9.13 -5.87 20.54
C GLY A 254 10.47 -6.50 20.15
N GLN A 255 10.44 -7.47 19.23
CA GLN A 255 11.60 -8.24 18.80
C GLN A 255 12.70 -7.33 18.21
N LYS A 256 13.89 -7.36 18.82
CA LYS A 256 15.07 -6.62 18.31
C LYS A 256 15.75 -7.34 17.15
N GLN A 257 15.65 -8.67 17.13
CA GLN A 257 16.24 -9.56 16.13
C GLN A 257 15.15 -10.49 15.60
N ALA A 258 15.33 -10.96 14.38
CA ALA A 258 14.46 -11.97 13.81
C ALA A 258 14.61 -13.30 14.57
N GLU A 259 13.50 -14.00 14.73
CA GLU A 259 13.43 -15.34 15.29
C GLU A 259 13.20 -16.34 14.16
N VAL A 260 14.06 -17.35 14.06
CA VAL A 260 13.99 -18.40 13.04
C VAL A 260 13.20 -19.58 13.59
N HIS A 261 12.32 -20.16 12.77
CA HIS A 261 11.39 -21.22 13.15
C HIS A 261 11.64 -22.50 12.35
N ASP A 262 11.88 -23.62 13.06
CA ASP A 262 11.97 -24.95 12.47
C ASP A 262 11.28 -26.01 13.37
N PRO A 263 10.11 -26.55 12.98
CA PRO A 263 9.34 -26.22 11.77
C PRO A 263 8.82 -24.78 11.75
N PRO A 264 8.52 -24.19 10.58
CA PRO A 264 7.96 -22.84 10.50
C PRO A 264 6.60 -22.76 11.20
N LEU A 265 6.27 -21.58 11.74
CA LEU A 265 4.93 -21.33 12.27
C LEU A 265 3.93 -21.35 11.11
N LEU A 266 2.81 -22.04 11.26
CA LEU A 266 1.81 -22.19 10.20
C LEU A 266 0.44 -21.74 10.68
N TYR A 267 -0.22 -20.91 9.86
CA TYR A 267 -1.55 -20.39 10.16
C TYR A 267 -2.49 -20.62 8.98
N HIS A 268 -3.75 -20.95 9.28
CA HIS A 268 -4.83 -21.02 8.30
C HIS A 268 -5.63 -19.72 8.30
N LEU A 269 -5.31 -18.81 7.38
CA LEU A 269 -5.79 -17.43 7.35
C LEU A 269 -7.29 -17.27 7.09
N GLY A 270 -7.97 -18.33 6.61
CA GLY A 270 -9.43 -18.36 6.48
C GLY A 270 -10.16 -18.59 7.81
N HIS A 271 -9.51 -19.22 8.78
CA HIS A 271 -10.07 -19.49 10.11
C HIS A 271 -9.47 -18.56 11.17
N ASP A 272 -8.19 -18.25 11.01
CA ASP A 272 -7.36 -17.46 11.91
C ASP A 272 -6.62 -16.36 11.11
N PRO A 273 -7.33 -15.30 10.67
CA PRO A 273 -6.70 -14.15 10.01
C PRO A 273 -5.82 -13.33 10.95
N GLY A 274 -5.94 -13.53 12.27
CA GLY A 274 -5.13 -12.90 13.31
C GLY A 274 -3.80 -13.61 13.58
N GLU A 275 -3.55 -14.76 12.95
CA GLU A 275 -2.32 -15.54 13.12
C GLU A 275 -2.02 -15.81 14.61
N GLU A 276 -3.05 -16.25 15.35
CA GLU A 276 -3.01 -16.54 16.79
C GLU A 276 -2.71 -18.01 17.10
N TYR A 277 -3.18 -18.94 16.27
CA TYR A 277 -3.15 -20.38 16.54
C TYR A 277 -2.25 -21.10 15.54
N ASN A 278 -1.02 -21.43 15.96
CA ASN A 278 -0.10 -22.21 15.16
C ASN A 278 -0.60 -23.66 14.95
N VAL A 279 -0.85 -24.05 13.71
CA VAL A 279 -1.36 -25.38 13.33
C VAL A 279 -0.29 -26.32 12.75
N ALA A 280 0.99 -25.93 12.77
CA ALA A 280 2.08 -26.69 12.12
C ALA A 280 2.15 -28.17 12.55
N ALA A 281 1.88 -28.47 13.83
CA ALA A 281 1.98 -29.82 14.39
C ALA A 281 1.06 -30.87 13.72
N HIS A 282 0.02 -30.43 13.01
CA HIS A 282 -0.97 -31.30 12.38
C HIS A 282 -0.99 -31.20 10.84
N HIS A 283 -0.05 -30.48 10.22
CA HIS A 283 -0.05 -30.15 8.79
C HIS A 283 1.34 -30.30 8.16
N ALA A 284 2.02 -31.42 8.41
CA ALA A 284 3.37 -31.65 7.91
C ALA A 284 3.46 -31.59 6.37
N ASP A 285 2.44 -32.07 5.67
CA ASP A 285 2.31 -31.99 4.21
C ASP A 285 2.28 -30.54 3.69
N VAL A 286 1.56 -29.65 4.40
CA VAL A 286 1.50 -28.22 4.07
C VAL A 286 2.83 -27.53 4.31
N ILE A 287 3.52 -27.87 5.40
CA ILE A 287 4.86 -27.36 5.72
C ILE A 287 5.84 -27.72 4.61
N GLU A 288 5.89 -28.99 4.19
CA GLU A 288 6.77 -29.44 3.12
C GLU A 288 6.47 -28.76 1.79
N ARG A 289 5.19 -28.58 1.45
CA ARG A 289 4.79 -27.83 0.26
C ARG A 289 5.28 -26.38 0.31
N LEU A 290 5.09 -25.67 1.41
CA LEU A 290 5.50 -24.26 1.56
C LEU A 290 7.02 -24.09 1.61
N ARG A 291 7.76 -25.05 2.20
CA ARG A 291 9.23 -25.11 2.09
C ARG A 291 9.68 -25.24 0.65
N GLY A 292 9.07 -26.17 -0.09
CA GLY A 292 9.37 -26.37 -1.51
C GLY A 292 9.10 -25.13 -2.35
N LEU A 293 8.02 -24.40 -2.05
CA LEU A 293 7.70 -23.12 -2.70
C LEU A 293 8.73 -22.04 -2.37
N LYS A 294 9.05 -21.84 -1.10
CA LYS A 294 10.09 -20.89 -0.67
C LYS A 294 11.42 -21.16 -1.39
N LYS A 295 11.87 -22.41 -1.38
CA LYS A 295 13.12 -22.83 -2.00
C LYS A 295 13.14 -22.53 -3.50
N ARG A 296 12.09 -22.94 -4.25
CA ARG A 296 12.00 -22.68 -5.69
C ARG A 296 12.00 -21.19 -6.01
N HIS A 297 11.30 -20.39 -5.21
CA HIS A 297 11.28 -18.94 -5.38
C HIS A 297 12.67 -18.34 -5.16
N GLU A 298 13.33 -18.66 -4.05
CA GLU A 298 14.68 -18.17 -3.77
C GLU A 298 15.72 -18.60 -4.82
N GLU A 299 15.62 -19.82 -5.34
CA GLU A 299 16.47 -20.29 -6.45
C GLU A 299 16.21 -19.55 -7.78
N SER A 300 15.04 -18.94 -7.94
CA SER A 300 14.68 -18.16 -9.14
C SER A 300 15.02 -16.67 -9.04
N VAL A 301 15.32 -16.16 -7.85
CA VAL A 301 15.58 -14.74 -7.62
C VAL A 301 17.05 -14.43 -7.88
N GLU A 302 17.31 -13.59 -8.88
CA GLU A 302 18.62 -13.00 -9.10
C GLU A 302 18.76 -11.73 -8.26
N ALA A 303 19.70 -11.74 -7.30
CA ALA A 303 19.95 -10.57 -6.46
C ALA A 303 20.48 -9.40 -7.30
N VAL A 304 19.83 -8.24 -7.17
CA VAL A 304 20.27 -6.99 -7.78
C VAL A 304 21.04 -6.13 -6.78
N GLU A 305 21.78 -5.15 -7.29
CA GLU A 305 22.58 -4.25 -6.46
C GLU A 305 21.72 -3.50 -5.43
N ASN A 306 22.07 -3.62 -4.14
CA ASN A 306 21.37 -2.95 -3.05
C ASN A 306 21.56 -1.42 -3.12
N GLN A 307 20.53 -0.72 -3.58
CA GLN A 307 20.51 0.74 -3.73
C GLN A 307 20.41 1.53 -2.42
N LEU A 308 20.20 0.86 -1.28
CA LEU A 308 20.09 1.51 0.03
C LEU A 308 21.44 1.63 0.73
N ILE A 309 22.45 0.83 0.34
CA ILE A 309 23.82 0.91 0.91
C ILE A 309 24.59 2.11 0.34
N ARG A 310 24.27 2.56 -0.88
CA ARG A 310 24.96 3.66 -1.57
C ARG A 310 24.46 5.07 -1.18
N ARG A 311 23.65 5.20 -0.12
CA ARG A 311 23.07 6.47 0.33
C ARG A 311 23.78 7.05 1.54
#